data_AF-A0A813D758-F1
#
_entry.id   AF-A0A813D758-F1
#
_cell.length_a   1.000
_cell.length_b   1.000
_cell.length_c   1.000
_cell.angle_alpha   90.00
_cell.angle_beta   90.00
_cell.angle_gamma   90.00
#
_symmetry.space_group_name_H-M   'P 1'
#
loop_
_entity.id
_entity.type
_entity.pdbx_description
1 polymer ?
#
loop_
_entity_poly.entity_id
_entity_poly.type
_entity_poly.pdbx_seq_one_letter_code
_entity_poly.pdbx_strand_id
1 'polypeptide(L)'
;MAFVKILKNTAYFKRFQVARRRRRQGKTDFHARRKMVRQDKNKFNNRKYRLCVRFTNKRCICQIMYATLKGDICVSAASSHELANFGIPMGYKNYAAAYATGLLCAR
;
A
#
# COMPACT_ATOMS: atom_id res chain seq x y z
N MET A 1 -11.80 19.59 43.18
CA MET A 1 -11.30 19.62 41.79
C MET A 1 -10.02 18.80 41.72
N ALA A 2 -9.95 17.79 40.85
CA ALA A 2 -8.78 16.92 40.75
C ALA A 2 -7.68 17.59 39.91
N PHE A 3 -6.51 17.83 40.50
CA PHE A 3 -5.33 18.31 39.79
C PHE A 3 -4.72 17.16 38.98
N VAL A 4 -4.92 17.15 37.66
CA VAL A 4 -4.33 16.15 36.76
C VAL A 4 -3.05 16.69 36.15
N LYS A 5 -1.95 15.96 36.29
CA LYS A 5 -0.65 16.30 35.68
C LYS A 5 -0.75 16.32 34.15
N ILE A 6 -0.29 17.39 33.53
CA ILE A 6 -0.20 17.50 32.07
C ILE A 6 0.96 16.61 31.57
N LEU A 7 0.62 15.49 30.93
CA LEU A 7 1.60 14.53 30.39
C LEU A 7 2.26 15.01 29.09
N LYS A 8 1.49 15.64 28.19
CA LYS A 8 1.98 16.16 26.90
C LYS A 8 2.36 17.64 27.03
N ASN A 9 3.39 17.91 27.83
CA ASN A 9 3.92 19.25 28.04
C ASN A 9 4.94 19.64 26.95
N THR A 10 5.44 20.88 26.99
CA THR A 10 6.45 21.37 26.04
C THR A 10 7.74 20.55 26.08
N ALA A 11 8.19 20.13 27.27
CA ALA A 11 9.36 19.28 27.45
C ALA A 11 9.22 17.90 26.78
N TYR A 12 8.01 17.30 26.79
CA TYR A 12 7.71 16.06 26.09
C TYR A 12 7.92 16.21 24.58
N PHE A 13 7.34 17.26 23.97
CA PHE A 13 7.46 17.49 22.53
C PHE A 13 8.88 17.82 22.08
N LYS A 14 9.72 18.40 22.95
CA LYS A 14 11.16 18.59 22.67
C LYS A 14 11.92 17.27 22.47
N ARG A 15 11.45 16.15 23.03
CA ARG A 15 12.10 14.81 22.94
C ARG A 15 11.31 13.81 22.09
N PHE A 16 10.10 14.17 21.67
CA PHE A 16 9.22 13.26 20.96
C PHE A 16 9.68 13.04 19.51
N GLN A 17 10.16 11.84 19.20
CA GLN A 17 10.53 11.47 17.84
C GLN A 17 9.33 10.92 17.08
N VAL A 18 8.97 11.58 15.98
CA VAL A 18 7.86 11.15 15.13
C VAL A 18 8.24 9.94 14.28
N ALA A 19 7.32 8.98 14.19
CA ALA A 19 7.42 7.92 13.20
C ALA A 19 7.25 8.48 11.76
N ARG A 20 7.71 7.71 10.77
CA ARG A 20 7.56 8.03 9.33
C ARG A 20 6.09 8.31 8.98
N ARG A 21 5.85 9.24 8.03
CA ARG A 21 4.51 9.70 7.62
C ARG A 21 3.47 8.58 7.45
N ARG A 22 3.77 7.54 6.66
CA ARG A 22 2.83 6.45 6.38
C ARG A 22 2.60 5.50 7.56
N ARG A 23 3.53 5.45 8.52
CA ARG A 23 3.36 4.71 9.77
C ARG A 23 2.38 5.44 10.69
N ARG A 24 2.49 6.78 10.78
CA ARG A 24 1.52 7.62 11.51
C ARG A 24 0.10 7.51 10.93
N GLN A 25 -0.02 7.35 9.61
CA GLN A 25 -1.31 7.12 8.94
C GLN A 25 -1.81 5.66 9.03
N GLY A 26 -1.02 4.72 9.57
CA GLY A 26 -1.38 3.30 9.62
C GLY A 26 -1.43 2.59 8.25
N LYS A 27 -0.96 3.22 7.16
CA LYS A 27 -1.15 2.71 5.78
C LYS A 27 -0.04 1.78 5.30
N THR A 28 1.05 1.62 6.05
CA THR A 28 2.20 0.82 5.61
C THR A 28 2.95 0.24 6.80
N ASP A 29 3.12 -1.07 6.75
CA ASP A 29 4.16 -1.74 7.52
C ASP A 29 5.51 -1.61 6.79
N PHE A 30 6.43 -0.90 7.41
CA PHE A 30 7.79 -0.72 6.88
C PHE A 30 8.65 -1.97 7.06
N HIS A 31 8.32 -2.86 8.00
CA HIS A 31 9.09 -4.09 8.19
C HIS A 31 8.91 -5.03 7.00
N ALA A 32 7.66 -5.38 6.67
CA ALA A 32 7.37 -6.20 5.50
C ALA A 32 7.84 -5.53 4.20
N ARG A 33 7.59 -4.22 4.05
CA ARG A 33 8.01 -3.47 2.86
C ARG A 33 9.52 -3.51 2.64
N ARG A 34 10.33 -3.35 3.69
CA ARG A 34 11.80 -3.38 3.58
C ARG A 34 12.28 -4.74 3.06
N LYS A 35 11.71 -5.84 3.54
CA LYS A 35 12.04 -7.20 3.09
C LYS A 35 11.61 -7.42 1.63
N MET A 36 10.39 -7.01 1.28
CA MET A 36 9.82 -7.21 -0.05
C MET A 36 10.57 -6.43 -1.15
N VAL A 37 10.93 -5.17 -0.87
CA VAL A 37 11.58 -4.28 -1.86
C VAL A 37 13.09 -4.55 -2.00
N ARG A 38 13.74 -5.09 -0.97
CA ARG A 38 15.18 -5.39 -1.01
C ARG A 38 15.48 -6.32 -2.19
N GLN A 39 16.39 -5.86 -3.04
CA GLN A 39 16.97 -6.61 -4.15
C GLN A 39 18.45 -6.88 -3.82
N ASP A 40 18.98 -7.99 -4.34
CA ASP A 40 20.39 -8.31 -4.22
C ASP A 40 21.24 -7.35 -5.05
N LYS A 41 22.34 -6.86 -4.47
CA LYS A 41 23.19 -5.83 -5.11
C LYS A 41 23.86 -6.34 -6.39
N ASN A 42 24.07 -7.64 -6.52
CA ASN A 42 24.60 -8.28 -7.72
C ASN A 42 23.65 -8.20 -8.92
N LYS A 43 22.37 -7.84 -8.71
CA LYS A 43 21.40 -7.61 -9.79
C LYS A 43 21.39 -6.16 -10.28
N PHE A 44 22.28 -5.31 -9.74
CA PHE A 44 22.48 -3.93 -10.15
C PHE A 44 21.16 -3.16 -10.28
N ASN A 45 20.85 -2.65 -11.48
CA ASN A 45 19.67 -1.85 -11.76
C ASN A 45 18.43 -2.68 -12.12
N ASN A 46 18.48 -4.01 -11.94
CA ASN A 46 17.33 -4.85 -12.20
C ASN A 46 16.21 -4.57 -11.18
N ARG A 47 15.02 -4.27 -11.71
CA ARG A 47 13.86 -3.87 -10.93
C ARG A 47 13.19 -5.09 -10.31
N LYS A 48 12.96 -5.03 -9.00
CA LYS A 48 12.12 -6.01 -8.30
C LYS A 48 10.67 -5.56 -8.33
N TYR A 49 9.87 -6.23 -9.15
CA TYR A 49 8.43 -5.99 -9.24
C TYR A 49 7.68 -6.64 -8.08
N ARG A 50 6.60 -6.00 -7.64
CA ARG A 50 5.69 -6.51 -6.62
C ARG A 50 4.26 -6.24 -7.02
N LEU A 51 3.39 -7.22 -6.77
CA LEU A 51 1.96 -7.07 -6.90
C LEU A 51 1.40 -6.46 -5.60
N CYS A 52 0.85 -5.26 -5.70
CA CYS A 52 0.21 -4.53 -4.62
C CYS A 52 -1.30 -4.69 -4.74
N VAL A 53 -1.87 -5.63 -3.98
CA VAL A 53 -3.33 -5.82 -3.87
C VAL A 53 -3.86 -5.02 -2.69
N ARG A 54 -4.93 -4.26 -2.90
CA ARG A 54 -5.62 -3.49 -1.85
C ARG A 54 -7.12 -3.70 -1.94
N PHE A 55 -7.68 -4.19 -0.84
CA PHE A 55 -9.12 -4.24 -0.64
C PHE A 55 -9.57 -2.94 0.03
N THR A 56 -10.55 -2.29 -0.59
CA THR A 56 -11.29 -1.18 0.00
C THR A 56 -12.66 -1.68 0.46
N ASN A 57 -13.48 -0.80 1.03
CA ASN A 57 -14.81 -1.19 1.48
C ASN A 57 -15.71 -1.74 0.37
N LYS A 58 -15.52 -1.29 -0.88
CA LYS A 58 -16.38 -1.63 -2.03
C LYS A 58 -15.65 -2.18 -3.26
N ARG A 59 -14.30 -2.13 -3.30
CA ARG A 59 -13.51 -2.42 -4.51
C ARG A 59 -12.21 -3.16 -4.20
N CYS A 60 -11.74 -3.94 -5.17
CA CYS A 60 -10.41 -4.55 -5.20
C CYS A 60 -9.52 -3.74 -6.17
N ILE A 61 -8.31 -3.40 -5.74
CA ILE A 61 -7.33 -2.68 -6.57
C ILE A 61 -6.07 -3.52 -6.66
N CYS A 62 -5.62 -3.81 -7.88
CA CYS A 62 -4.41 -4.55 -8.16
C CYS A 62 -3.42 -3.64 -8.91
N GLN A 63 -2.16 -3.61 -8.48
CA GLN A 63 -1.14 -2.78 -9.12
C GLN A 63 0.20 -3.51 -9.17
N ILE A 64 0.86 -3.49 -10.32
CA ILE A 64 2.25 -3.97 -10.45
C ILE A 64 3.15 -2.75 -10.28
N MET A 65 4.02 -2.80 -9.25
CA MET A 65 4.90 -1.67 -8.92
C MET A 65 6.34 -2.12 -8.74
N TYR A 66 7.29 -1.21 -8.97
CA TYR A 66 8.68 -1.34 -8.52
C TYR A 66 9.11 -0.09 -7.77
N ALA A 67 10.15 -0.19 -6.94
CA ALA A 67 10.63 0.93 -6.14
C ALA A 67 11.76 1.69 -6.83
N THR A 68 11.73 3.02 -6.73
CA THR A 68 12.86 3.92 -7.06
C THR A 68 13.17 4.84 -5.89
N LEU A 69 14.27 5.60 -5.97
CA LEU A 69 14.67 6.55 -4.93
C LEU A 69 13.62 7.66 -4.71
N LYS A 70 13.00 8.16 -5.79
CA LYS A 70 11.96 9.20 -5.71
C LYS A 70 10.64 8.64 -5.19
N GLY A 71 10.29 7.42 -5.57
CA GLY A 71 9.02 6.79 -5.22
C GLY A 71 8.80 5.46 -5.92
N ASP A 72 7.67 4.81 -5.63
CA ASP A 72 7.30 3.62 -6.41
C ASP A 72 6.70 4.02 -7.74
N ILE A 73 7.06 3.32 -8.81
CA ILE A 73 6.51 3.50 -10.14
C ILE A 73 5.51 2.37 -10.40
N CYS A 74 4.32 2.73 -10.84
CA CYS A 74 3.28 1.79 -11.25
C CYS A 74 3.49 1.44 -12.73
N VAL A 75 3.54 0.15 -13.05
CA VAL A 75 3.67 -0.35 -14.43
C VAL A 75 2.30 -0.65 -15.02
N SER A 76 1.49 -1.39 -14.27
CA SER A 76 0.12 -1.73 -14.61
C SER A 76 -0.77 -1.58 -13.38
N ALA A 77 -2.03 -1.22 -13.59
CA ALA A 77 -3.03 -1.08 -12.55
C ALA A 77 -4.38 -1.55 -13.10
N ALA A 78 -5.13 -2.28 -12.28
CA ALA A 78 -6.50 -2.67 -12.56
C ALA A 78 -7.37 -2.43 -11.33
N SER A 79 -8.61 -2.05 -11.58
CA SER A 79 -9.62 -1.82 -10.55
C SER A 79 -10.83 -2.71 -10.80
N SER A 80 -11.44 -3.23 -9.74
CA SER A 80 -12.65 -4.05 -9.86
C SER A 80 -13.82 -3.32 -10.52
N HIS A 81 -13.80 -1.99 -10.53
CA HIS A 81 -14.80 -1.19 -11.24
C HIS A 81 -14.70 -1.31 -12.77
N GLU A 82 -13.52 -1.61 -13.31
CA GLU A 82 -13.31 -1.79 -14.76
C GLU A 82 -13.95 -3.10 -15.24
N LEU A 83 -14.23 -4.04 -14.34
CA LEU A 83 -14.91 -5.30 -14.67
C LEU A 83 -16.32 -5.11 -15.25
N ALA A 84 -16.94 -3.95 -15.01
CA ALA A 84 -18.20 -3.57 -15.65
C ALA A 84 -18.10 -3.60 -17.18
N ASN A 85 -16.94 -3.18 -17.72
CA ASN A 85 -16.68 -3.16 -19.17
C ASN A 85 -16.47 -4.57 -19.74
N PHE A 86 -16.22 -5.56 -18.88
CA PHE A 86 -15.97 -6.95 -19.23
C PHE A 86 -17.15 -7.86 -18.88
N GLY A 87 -18.36 -7.30 -18.72
CA GLY A 87 -19.59 -8.06 -18.49
C GLY A 87 -19.89 -8.42 -17.04
N ILE A 88 -19.18 -7.84 -16.05
CA ILE A 88 -19.46 -8.02 -14.63
C ILE A 88 -20.00 -6.71 -14.04
N PRO A 89 -21.33 -6.47 -14.06
CA PRO A 89 -21.92 -5.19 -13.71
C PRO A 89 -22.00 -4.92 -12.20
N MET A 90 -21.83 -5.94 -11.35
CA MET A 90 -21.96 -5.82 -9.90
C MET A 90 -21.02 -6.77 -9.14
N GLY A 91 -20.91 -6.58 -7.82
CA GLY A 91 -20.15 -7.52 -6.97
C GLY A 91 -18.64 -7.28 -6.90
N TYR A 92 -18.20 -6.02 -6.95
CA TYR A 92 -16.78 -5.63 -7.05
C TYR A 92 -15.84 -5.99 -5.87
N LYS A 93 -16.31 -6.70 -4.85
CA LYS A 93 -15.53 -7.10 -3.66
C LYS A 93 -15.57 -8.60 -3.39
N ASN A 94 -16.31 -9.38 -4.18
CA ASN A 94 -16.36 -10.82 -3.99
C ASN A 94 -15.05 -11.48 -4.45
N TYR A 95 -14.89 -12.76 -4.13
CA TYR A 95 -13.71 -13.54 -4.53
C TYR A 95 -13.54 -13.57 -6.05
N ALA A 96 -14.63 -13.73 -6.80
CA ALA A 96 -14.61 -13.73 -8.27
C ALA A 96 -14.07 -12.42 -8.85
N ALA A 97 -14.48 -11.27 -8.32
CA ALA A 97 -14.00 -9.96 -8.74
C ALA A 97 -12.52 -9.75 -8.36
N ALA A 98 -12.06 -10.27 -7.22
CA ALA A 98 -10.65 -10.25 -6.86
C ALA A 98 -9.80 -11.09 -7.84
N TYR A 99 -10.30 -12.24 -8.27
CA TYR A 99 -9.64 -13.09 -9.27
C TYR A 99 -9.61 -12.40 -10.64
N ALA A 100 -10.77 -11.91 -11.11
CA ALA A 100 -10.90 -11.24 -12.40
C ALA A 100 -10.05 -9.95 -12.47
N THR A 101 -9.97 -9.16 -11.38
CA THR A 101 -9.06 -8.00 -11.33
C THR A 101 -7.59 -8.38 -11.38
N GLY A 102 -7.20 -9.50 -10.74
CA GLY A 102 -5.85 -10.04 -10.86
C GLY A 102 -5.52 -10.43 -12.30
N LEU A 103 -6.45 -11.12 -12.97
CA LEU A 103 -6.31 -11.52 -14.38
C LEU A 103 -6.23 -10.29 -15.31
N LEU A 104 -7.08 -9.30 -15.09
CA LEU A 104 -7.08 -8.05 -15.87
C LEU A 104 -5.77 -7.26 -15.69
N CYS A 105 -5.17 -7.26 -14.49
CA CYS A 105 -3.90 -6.59 -14.24
C CYS A 105 -2.70 -7.32 -14.89
N ALA A 106 -2.83 -8.62 -15.14
CA ALA A 106 -1.77 -9.47 -15.67
C ALA A 106 -1.75 -9.54 -17.20
N ARG A 107 -2.90 -9.28 -17.85
CA ARG A 107 -3.01 -9.14 -19.31
C ARG A 107 -2.65 -7.74 -19.77
#